data_AF-A0A440JSK3-F1
#
_entry.id   AF-A0A440JSK3-F1
#
_cell.length_a   1.000
_cell.length_b   1.000
_cell.length_c   1.000
_cell.angle_alpha   90.00
_cell.angle_beta   90.00
_cell.angle_gamma   90.00
#
_symmetry.space_group_name_H-M   'P 1'
#
loop_
_entity.id
_entity.type
_entity.pdbx_description
1 polymer ?
#
loop_
_entity_poly.entity_id
_entity_poly.type
_entity_poly.pdbx_seq_one_letter_code
_entity_poly.pdbx_strand_id
1 'polypeptide(L)' 'MQTFEQSSQRIDYRTLEAAVAEWMRGHVESLKEDFGEGEAYAEAVRLLDEDPWQALQWYVEDMRRGLRGA' A
#
# COMPACT_ATOMS: atom_id res chain seq x y z
N MET A 1 18.20 -25.20 -6.89
CA MET A 1 17.78 -24.39 -5.74
C MET A 1 17.86 -22.94 -6.19
N GLN A 2 16.75 -22.35 -6.63
CA GLN A 2 16.74 -20.95 -7.09
C GLN A 2 16.62 -20.07 -5.85
N THR A 3 17.64 -19.26 -5.61
CA THR A 3 17.65 -18.23 -4.59
C THR A 3 16.72 -17.12 -5.07
N PHE A 4 15.52 -17.01 -4.49
CA PHE A 4 14.71 -15.81 -4.67
C PHE A 4 15.40 -14.68 -3.93
N GLU A 5 16.17 -13.87 -4.64
CA GLU A 5 16.58 -12.56 -4.13
C GLU A 5 15.29 -11.76 -3.92
N GLN A 6 14.81 -11.72 -2.68
CA GLN A 6 13.84 -10.70 -2.28
C GLN A 6 14.56 -9.36 -2.45
N SER A 7 14.30 -8.68 -3.56
CA SER A 7 14.58 -7.26 -3.74
C SER A 7 13.66 -6.47 -2.81
N SER A 8 13.94 -6.54 -1.50
CA SER A 8 13.27 -5.73 -0.49
C SER A 8 13.66 -4.29 -0.80
N GLN A 9 12.75 -3.56 -1.46
CA GLN A 9 12.94 -2.14 -1.66
C GLN A 9 13.06 -1.50 -0.29
N ARG A 10 14.25 -0.95 -0.03
CA ARG A 10 14.58 -0.42 1.28
C ARG A 10 13.70 0.79 1.54
N ILE A 11 12.85 0.71 2.55
CA ILE A 11 12.00 1.82 2.97
C ILE A 11 12.90 2.98 3.44
N ASP A 12 12.77 4.15 2.80
CA ASP A 12 13.37 5.37 3.31
C ASP A 12 12.44 6.00 4.36
N TYR A 13 12.85 5.91 5.63
CA TYR A 13 12.08 6.45 6.75
C TYR A 13 12.02 7.99 6.75
N ARG A 14 12.91 8.68 6.02
CA ARG A 14 12.89 10.15 5.93
C ARG A 14 11.73 10.66 5.09
N THR A 15 11.23 9.85 4.17
CA THR A 15 10.14 10.18 3.25
C THR A 15 8.93 9.27 3.47
N LEU A 16 8.86 8.57 4.61
CA LEU A 16 7.85 7.55 4.89
C LEU A 16 6.43 8.09 4.74
N GLU A 17 6.17 9.26 5.31
CA GLU A 17 4.85 9.89 5.24
C GLU A 17 4.42 10.15 3.80
N ALA A 18 5.31 10.75 2.99
CA ALA A 18 5.05 11.02 1.58
C ALA A 18 4.88 9.72 0.77
N ALA A 19 5.71 8.71 1.03
CA ALA A 19 5.66 7.42 0.36
C ALA A 19 4.36 6.67 0.66
N VAL A 20 3.92 6.65 1.93
CA VAL A 20 2.65 6.05 2.34
C VAL A 20 1.47 6.81 1.72
N ALA A 21 1.49 8.16 1.72
CA ALA A 21 0.43 8.96 1.10
C ALA A 21 0.33 8.74 -0.42
N GLU A 22 1.46 8.59 -1.10
CA GLU A 22 1.50 8.23 -2.52
C GLU A 22 0.96 6.83 -2.77
N TRP A 23 1.41 5.85 -1.97
CA TRP A 23 0.90 4.49 -2.04
C TRP A 23 -0.61 4.42 -1.77
N MET A 24 -1.14 5.14 -0.78
CA MET A 24 -2.57 5.16 -0.45
C MET A 24 -3.42 5.61 -1.63
N ARG A 25 -3.00 6.67 -2.36
CA ARG A 25 -3.71 7.14 -3.55
C ARG A 25 -3.78 6.06 -4.62
N GLY A 26 -2.65 5.44 -4.95
CA GLY A 26 -2.62 4.36 -5.95
C GLY A 26 -3.36 3.10 -5.49
N HIS A 27 -3.35 2.80 -4.19
CA HIS A 27 -4.07 1.66 -3.62
C HIS A 27 -5.58 1.85 -3.73
N VAL A 28 -6.08 3.04 -3.38
CA VAL A 28 -7.51 3.39 -3.51
C VAL A 28 -7.96 3.35 -4.97
N GLU A 29 -7.17 3.90 -5.89
CA GLU A 29 -7.46 3.84 -7.32
C GLU A 29 -7.60 2.39 -7.82
N SER A 30 -6.69 1.51 -7.43
CA SER A 30 -6.79 0.10 -7.85
C SER A 30 -7.92 -0.66 -7.19
N LEU A 31 -8.25 -0.38 -5.92
CA LEU A 31 -9.46 -0.95 -5.31
C LEU A 31 -10.72 -0.54 -6.07
N LYS A 32 -10.78 0.71 -6.53
CA LYS A 32 -11.88 1.20 -7.38
C LYS A 32 -11.93 0.49 -8.73
N GLU A 33 -10.78 0.25 -9.36
CA GLU A 33 -10.70 -0.48 -10.64
C GLU A 33 -11.13 -1.95 -10.49
N ASP A 34 -10.68 -2.61 -9.42
CA ASP A 34 -10.90 -4.04 -9.21
C ASP A 34 -12.31 -4.37 -8.68
N PHE A 35 -12.87 -3.51 -7.81
CA PHE A 35 -14.10 -3.80 -7.07
C PHE A 35 -15.21 -2.75 -7.25
N GLY A 36 -14.94 -1.65 -7.96
CA GLY A 36 -15.86 -0.52 -8.09
C GLY A 36 -16.00 0.30 -6.80
N GLU A 37 -16.87 1.31 -6.83
CA GLU A 37 -17.13 2.21 -5.67
C GLU A 37 -18.16 1.63 -4.68
N GLY A 38 -18.13 0.32 -4.46
CA GLY A 38 -19.04 -0.36 -3.54
C GLY A 38 -18.69 -0.15 -2.06
N GLU A 39 -19.45 -0.82 -1.18
CA GLU A 39 -19.27 -0.77 0.28
C GLU A 39 -17.84 -1.16 0.72
N ALA A 40 -17.21 -2.12 0.03
CA ALA A 40 -15.83 -2.53 0.28
C ALA A 40 -14.80 -1.42 -0.04
N TYR A 41 -15.04 -0.62 -1.07
CA TYR A 41 -14.19 0.53 -1.42
C TYR A 41 -14.35 1.65 -0.39
N ALA A 42 -15.60 1.97 -0.02
CA ALA A 42 -15.89 2.99 0.99
C ALA A 42 -15.27 2.65 2.34
N GLU A 43 -15.36 1.38 2.76
CA GLU A 43 -14.78 0.91 4.02
C GLU A 43 -13.24 0.92 3.98
N ALA A 44 -12.62 0.53 2.85
CA ALA A 44 -11.17 0.59 2.71
C ALA A 44 -10.65 2.05 2.77
N VAL A 45 -11.32 2.99 2.11
CA VAL A 45 -11.00 4.43 2.19
C VAL A 45 -11.15 4.94 3.62
N ARG A 46 -12.24 4.58 4.30
CA ARG A 46 -12.49 4.97 5.69
C ARG A 46 -11.40 4.45 6.64
N LEU A 47 -11.03 3.18 6.52
CA LEU A 47 -9.97 2.56 7.32
C LEU A 47 -8.61 3.22 7.08
N LEU A 48 -8.32 3.59 5.84
CA LEU A 48 -7.08 4.29 5.49
C LEU A 48 -7.01 5.71 6.06
N ASP A 49 -8.15 6.38 6.24
CA ASP A 49 -8.23 7.73 6.84
C ASP A 49 -8.25 7.70 8.38
N GLU A 50 -8.97 6.74 8.96
CA GLU A 50 -9.15 6.64 10.42
C GLU A 50 -8.03 5.89 11.14
N ASP A 51 -7.34 4.97 10.46
CA ASP A 51 -6.25 4.18 11.05
C ASP A 51 -4.94 4.32 10.24
N PRO A 52 -4.09 5.30 10.59
CA PRO A 52 -2.79 5.48 9.94
C PRO A 52 -1.82 4.30 10.16
N TRP A 53 -2.03 3.48 11.19
CA TRP A 53 -1.23 2.29 11.41
C TRP A 53 -1.59 1.19 10.41
N GLN A 54 -2.89 1.02 10.11
CA GLN A 54 -3.37 0.09 9.10
C GLN A 54 -2.78 0.42 7.71
N ALA A 55 -2.76 1.70 7.33
CA ALA A 55 -2.16 2.17 6.08
C ALA A 55 -0.66 1.82 6.00
N LEU A 56 0.09 2.06 7.09
CA LEU A 56 1.51 1.73 7.16
C LEU A 56 1.77 0.22 7.06
N GLN A 57 0.96 -0.60 7.73
CA GLN A 57 1.09 -2.06 7.67
C GLN A 57 0.88 -2.59 6.26
N TRP A 58 -0.16 -2.11 5.57
CA TRP A 58 -0.43 -2.52 4.19
C TRP A 58 0.65 -2.05 3.21
N TYR A 59 1.14 -0.82 3.36
CA TYR A 59 2.27 -0.33 2.58
C TYR A 59 3.51 -1.22 2.75
N VAL A 60 3.88 -1.56 3.99
CA VAL A 60 5.04 -2.44 4.28
C VAL A 60 4.84 -3.83 3.67
N GLU A 61 3.63 -4.37 3.71
CA GLU A 61 3.30 -5.66 3.10
C GLU A 61 3.40 -5.63 1.57
N ASP A 62 2.93 -4.57 0.92
CA ASP A 62 3.04 -4.39 -0.53
C ASP A 62 4.49 -4.23 -0.97
N MET A 63 5.29 -3.47 -0.22
CA MET A 63 6.74 -3.31 -0.44
C MET A 63 7.47 -4.64 -0.29
N ARG A 64 7.10 -5.44 0.72
CA ARG A 64 7.66 -6.79 0.94
C ARG A 64 7.33 -7.74 -0.21
N ARG A 65 6.14 -7.61 -0.80
CA ARG A 65 5.69 -8.43 -1.94
C ARG A 65 6.21 -7.92 -3.28
N GLY A 66 6.82 -6.74 -3.32
CA GLY A 66 7.25 -6.09 -4.56
C GLY A 66 6.09 -5.72 -5.48
N LEU A 67 4.87 -5.59 -4.94
CA LEU A 67 3.65 -5.38 -5.73
C LEU A 67 3.49 -3.94 -6.20
N ARG A 68 4.04 -2.98 -5.44
CA ARG A 68 4.13 -1.57 -5.83
C ARG A 68 5.41 -0.99 -5.27
N GLY A 69 6.39 -0.92 -6.14
CA GLY A 69 7.67 -0.29 -5.88
C GLY A 69 8.09 0.47 -7.11
N ALA A 70 7.57 1.69 -7.26
CA ALA A 70 7.98 2.65 -8.27
C ALA A 70 8.27 3.98 -7.56
#